data_AF-A0A7S2BCW8-F1
#
_entry.id   AF-A0A7S2BCW8-F1
#
_cell.length_a   1.000
_cell.length_b   1.000
_cell.length_c   1.000
_cell.angle_alpha   90.00
_cell.angle_beta   90.00
_cell.angle_gamma   90.00
#
_symmetry.space_group_name_H-M   'P 1'
#
loop_
_entity.id
_entity.type
_entity.pdbx_description
1 polymer ?
#
loop_
_entity_poly.entity_id
_entity_poly.type
_entity_poly.pdbx_seq_one_letter_code
_entity_poly.pdbx_strand_id
1 'polypeptide(L)'
;FGGGSDRFGGSHDGPADLGGSERFGPAFGMDRDHDRGDRGDRGFGKGSRGKGGGKRSERTELDDLLEEALADGDGPLKTADFDFAARRFLTELRSRDKAEGNSRFQEALDMVLKYTSQKDRLSVRKWPAYVYTLLQKFDPTLMEEMRERDAERRREKGGGGFGGPRGEPRERKLSD
;
A
#
# COMPACT_ATOMS: atom_id res chain seq x y z
N PHE A 1 37.71 -7.29 52.22
CA PHE A 1 36.57 -8.21 52.44
C PHE A 1 35.57 -7.89 51.33
N GLY A 2 35.66 -8.49 50.14
CA GLY A 2 35.45 -9.91 49.80
C GLY A 2 34.07 -9.96 49.13
N GLY A 3 33.80 -10.56 47.96
CA GLY A 3 34.52 -11.47 47.08
C GLY A 3 33.47 -12.29 46.31
N GLY A 4 33.77 -12.72 45.07
CA GLY A 4 32.98 -13.68 44.27
C GLY A 4 32.18 -13.02 43.15
N SER A 5 32.60 -12.90 41.88
CA SER A 5 33.39 -13.79 41.01
C SER A 5 32.71 -15.12 40.65
N ASP A 6 32.22 -15.13 39.40
CA ASP A 6 32.30 -16.19 38.39
C ASP A 6 31.54 -17.51 38.60
N ARG A 7 30.69 -17.84 37.62
CA ARG A 7 30.89 -19.08 36.83
C ARG A 7 30.16 -19.06 35.48
N PHE A 8 31.01 -19.12 34.47
CA PHE A 8 30.80 -19.46 33.07
C PHE A 8 30.30 -20.89 32.87
N GLY A 9 29.76 -21.12 31.66
CA GLY A 9 29.77 -22.42 30.98
C GLY A 9 28.40 -22.79 30.43
N GLY A 10 28.18 -23.00 29.13
CA GLY A 10 29.08 -23.16 28.01
C GLY A 10 28.40 -24.01 26.93
N SER A 11 28.71 -23.70 25.67
CA SER A 11 28.82 -24.63 24.53
C SER A 11 27.59 -25.29 23.92
N HIS A 12 27.21 -24.82 22.73
CA HIS A 12 27.30 -25.56 21.46
C HIS A 12 27.03 -24.57 20.32
N ASP A 13 27.99 -24.11 19.51
CA ASP A 13 28.76 -24.81 18.46
C ASP A 13 27.89 -25.61 17.50
N GLY A 14 27.81 -25.14 16.25
CA GLY A 14 27.44 -25.95 15.10
C GLY A 14 26.42 -25.32 14.12
N PRO A 15 26.86 -24.88 12.93
CA PRO A 15 25.95 -24.44 11.87
C PRO A 15 25.33 -25.67 11.19
N ALA A 16 24.00 -25.77 11.18
CA ALA A 16 23.30 -26.68 10.29
C ALA A 16 23.30 -26.07 8.87
N ASP A 17 24.36 -26.38 8.14
CA ASP A 17 24.30 -26.97 6.80
C ASP A 17 22.95 -26.78 6.07
N LEU A 18 22.84 -25.70 5.29
CA LEU A 18 21.90 -25.63 4.17
C LEU A 18 22.65 -26.08 2.91
N GLY A 19 23.11 -27.33 2.93
CA GLY A 19 23.60 -28.03 1.75
C GLY A 19 22.44 -28.49 0.87
N GLY A 20 22.62 -28.34 -0.45
CA GLY A 20 21.79 -28.97 -1.49
C GLY A 20 20.86 -27.99 -2.20
N SER A 21 21.35 -27.17 -3.13
CA SER A 21 21.61 -27.53 -4.53
C SER A 21 20.35 -27.96 -5.31
N GLU A 22 20.14 -27.26 -6.44
CA GLU A 22 19.43 -27.73 -7.64
C GLU A 22 17.89 -27.68 -7.65
N ARG A 23 17.35 -26.54 -8.11
CA ARG A 23 16.58 -26.47 -9.38
C ARG A 23 16.22 -25.03 -9.74
N PHE A 24 17.24 -24.24 -10.07
CA PHE A 24 17.06 -23.23 -11.11
C PHE A 24 17.06 -23.96 -12.45
N GLY A 25 15.87 -24.27 -12.95
CA GLY A 25 15.69 -24.70 -14.34
C GLY A 25 15.29 -23.50 -15.20
N PRO A 26 16.06 -23.13 -16.24
CA PRO A 26 15.60 -22.22 -17.28
C PRO A 26 14.74 -23.01 -18.27
N ALA A 27 13.48 -22.61 -18.47
CA ALA A 27 12.62 -23.20 -19.49
C ALA A 27 12.06 -22.09 -20.41
N PHE A 28 12.99 -21.42 -21.09
CA PHE A 28 12.74 -20.98 -22.46
C PHE A 28 12.83 -22.24 -23.32
N GLY A 29 11.69 -22.86 -23.59
CA GLY A 29 11.57 -24.05 -24.41
C GLY A 29 10.26 -23.99 -25.18
N MET A 30 10.35 -23.42 -26.39
CA MET A 30 9.40 -23.68 -27.46
C MET A 30 9.27 -25.20 -27.64
N ASP A 31 8.06 -25.74 -27.50
CA ASP A 31 7.66 -26.88 -28.29
C ASP A 31 6.20 -26.73 -28.71
N ARG A 32 6.01 -27.00 -29.98
CA ARG A 32 4.98 -26.52 -30.87
C ARG A 32 4.35 -27.78 -31.43
N ASP A 33 3.39 -28.34 -30.72
CA ASP A 33 2.53 -29.40 -31.27
C ASP A 33 1.07 -28.99 -31.17
N HIS A 34 0.58 -28.60 -32.35
CA HIS A 34 -0.81 -28.55 -32.73
C HIS A 34 -1.42 -29.95 -32.62
N ASP A 35 -2.36 -30.15 -31.70
CA ASP A 35 -3.41 -31.14 -31.89
C ASP A 35 -4.78 -30.46 -31.81
N ARG A 36 -5.64 -30.88 -32.72
CA ARG A 36 -6.65 -30.08 -33.41
C ARG A 36 -8.01 -30.75 -33.17
N GLY A 37 -8.79 -30.22 -32.23
CA GLY A 37 -10.22 -30.53 -32.08
C GLY A 37 -10.95 -29.23 -31.73
N ASP A 38 -11.53 -28.52 -32.70
CA ASP A 38 -12.87 -28.69 -33.24
C ASP A 38 -13.99 -28.20 -32.28
N ARG A 39 -14.67 -27.15 -32.76
CA ARG A 39 -16.00 -26.61 -32.36
C ARG A 39 -16.11 -25.79 -31.07
N GLY A 40 -16.04 -24.48 -31.26
CA GLY A 40 -16.51 -23.51 -30.27
C GLY A 40 -16.42 -22.05 -30.72
N ASP A 41 -16.85 -21.75 -31.95
CA ASP A 41 -17.26 -20.40 -32.34
C ASP A 41 -18.32 -19.89 -31.34
N ARG A 42 -17.94 -18.92 -30.50
CA ARG A 42 -18.73 -17.76 -30.07
C ARG A 42 -18.12 -17.12 -28.83
N GLY A 43 -17.80 -15.84 -28.96
CA GLY A 43 -17.85 -14.92 -27.83
C GLY A 43 -16.51 -14.45 -27.33
N PHE A 44 -15.92 -13.54 -28.11
CA PHE A 44 -15.18 -12.40 -27.60
C PHE A 44 -16.08 -11.63 -26.61
N GLY A 45 -16.17 -12.13 -25.38
CA GLY A 45 -17.01 -11.64 -24.30
C GLY A 45 -16.31 -10.55 -23.52
N LYS A 46 -16.08 -9.43 -24.19
CA LYS A 46 -15.96 -8.10 -23.59
C LYS A 46 -17.17 -7.89 -22.66
N GLY A 47 -16.96 -8.06 -21.36
CA GLY A 47 -18.04 -8.12 -20.40
C GLY A 47 -17.59 -7.69 -19.02
N SER A 48 -17.08 -6.45 -18.93
CA SER A 48 -17.06 -5.66 -17.71
C SER A 48 -18.40 -5.78 -16.98
N ARG A 49 -18.50 -6.66 -15.98
CA ARG A 49 -19.48 -6.48 -14.90
C ARG A 49 -18.88 -5.52 -13.89
N GLY A 50 -19.00 -4.26 -14.25
CA GLY A 50 -18.75 -3.14 -13.36
C GLY A 50 -19.65 -3.23 -12.13
N LYS A 51 -19.02 -3.16 -10.96
CA LYS A 51 -19.62 -2.66 -9.72
C LYS A 51 -18.53 -1.87 -8.99
N GLY A 52 -18.22 -0.70 -9.53
CA GLY A 52 -17.17 0.19 -9.00
C GLY A 52 -17.13 1.56 -9.67
N GLY A 53 -18.25 2.03 -10.22
CA GLY A 53 -18.34 3.23 -11.05
C GLY A 53 -18.18 4.57 -10.31
N GLY A 54 -18.20 4.60 -8.97
CA GLY A 54 -18.03 5.84 -8.21
C GLY A 54 -16.58 6.32 -8.12
N LYS A 55 -15.63 5.39 -7.89
CA LYS A 55 -14.24 5.77 -7.57
C LYS A 55 -13.41 6.30 -8.74
N ARG A 56 -13.80 6.01 -9.98
CA ARG A 56 -13.10 6.56 -11.15
C ARG A 56 -13.44 8.04 -11.32
N SER A 57 -14.70 8.42 -11.15
CA SER A 57 -15.13 9.83 -11.25
C SER A 57 -14.42 10.69 -10.20
N GLU A 58 -14.40 10.25 -8.94
CA GLU A 58 -13.77 11.00 -7.85
C GLU A 58 -12.26 11.16 -8.03
N ARG A 59 -11.60 10.15 -8.60
CA ARG A 59 -10.16 10.22 -8.89
C ARG A 59 -9.88 11.23 -10.00
N THR A 60 -10.66 11.20 -11.08
CA THR A 60 -10.51 12.16 -12.18
C THR A 60 -10.82 13.59 -11.71
N GLU A 61 -11.90 13.80 -10.96
CA GLU A 61 -12.25 15.11 -10.39
C GLU A 61 -11.13 15.66 -9.48
N LEU A 62 -10.50 14.80 -8.67
CA LEU A 62 -9.38 15.23 -7.84
C LEU A 62 -8.16 15.60 -8.68
N ASP A 63 -7.86 14.82 -9.73
CA ASP A 63 -6.78 15.14 -10.67
C ASP A 63 -7.03 16.49 -11.35
N ASP A 64 -8.25 16.74 -11.82
CA ASP A 64 -8.62 18.01 -12.48
C ASP A 64 -8.48 19.21 -11.52
N LEU A 65 -8.94 19.06 -10.27
CA LEU A 65 -8.80 20.11 -9.23
C LEU A 65 -7.34 20.36 -8.85
N LEU A 66 -6.52 19.30 -8.80
CA LEU A 66 -5.09 19.44 -8.54
C LEU A 66 -4.38 20.13 -9.71
N GLU A 67 -4.76 19.81 -10.94
CA GLU A 67 -4.21 20.43 -12.14
C GLU A 67 -4.57 21.92 -12.19
N GLU A 68 -5.82 22.28 -11.92
CA GLU A 68 -6.28 23.67 -11.82
C GLU A 68 -5.52 24.44 -10.73
N ALA A 69 -5.47 23.93 -9.50
CA ALA A 69 -4.78 24.58 -8.40
C ALA A 69 -3.26 24.74 -8.63
N LEU A 70 -2.64 23.81 -9.35
CA LEU A 70 -1.22 23.89 -9.71
C LEU A 70 -0.96 24.78 -10.93
N ALA A 71 -1.94 24.99 -11.81
CA ALA A 71 -1.82 25.92 -12.93
C ALA A 71 -1.82 27.37 -12.46
N ASP A 72 -2.59 27.67 -11.41
CA ASP A 72 -2.64 29.00 -10.79
C ASP A 72 -1.43 29.27 -9.86
N GLY A 73 -0.80 28.22 -9.35
CA GLY A 73 0.33 28.30 -8.43
C GLY A 73 1.68 28.35 -9.15
N ASP A 74 2.46 29.41 -8.95
CA ASP A 74 3.86 29.44 -9.36
C ASP A 74 4.70 28.60 -8.37
N GLY A 75 5.03 27.36 -8.74
CA GLY A 75 5.75 26.46 -7.85
C GLY A 75 6.34 25.21 -8.53
N PRO A 76 7.28 24.52 -7.84
CA PRO A 76 7.97 23.33 -8.38
C PRO A 76 7.11 22.04 -8.32
N LEU A 77 5.88 22.12 -7.80
CA LEU A 77 5.01 20.97 -7.61
C LEU A 77 4.37 20.52 -8.92
N LYS A 78 4.11 19.22 -9.02
CA LYS A 78 3.41 18.57 -10.13
C LYS A 78 2.31 17.68 -9.57
N THR A 79 1.30 17.39 -10.39
CA THR A 79 0.21 16.45 -10.06
C THR A 79 0.73 15.06 -9.67
N ALA A 80 1.88 14.65 -10.21
CA ALA A 80 2.56 13.40 -9.90
C ALA A 80 3.20 13.37 -8.50
N ASP A 81 3.42 14.53 -7.86
CA ASP A 81 3.93 14.59 -6.49
C ASP A 81 2.86 14.27 -5.45
N PHE A 82 1.58 14.36 -5.82
CA PHE A 82 0.51 13.88 -4.99
C PHE A 82 0.41 12.37 -5.18
N ASP A 83 1.04 11.59 -4.30
CA ASP A 83 0.95 10.13 -4.37
C ASP A 83 -0.43 9.60 -3.93
N PHE A 84 -0.59 8.28 -3.94
CA PHE A 84 -1.85 7.66 -3.54
C PHE A 84 -2.27 8.02 -2.10
N ALA A 85 -1.32 8.16 -1.17
CA ALA A 85 -1.63 8.48 0.22
C ALA A 85 -2.10 9.93 0.37
N ALA A 86 -1.40 10.88 -0.26
CA ALA A 86 -1.78 12.28 -0.31
C ALA A 86 -3.15 12.47 -1.00
N ARG A 87 -3.36 11.83 -2.15
CA ARG A 87 -4.63 11.89 -2.90
C ARG A 87 -5.79 11.38 -2.06
N ARG A 88 -5.60 10.23 -1.39
CA ARG A 88 -6.63 9.65 -0.55
C ARG A 88 -6.98 10.56 0.64
N PHE A 89 -5.99 11.21 1.25
CA PHE A 89 -6.21 12.17 2.32
C PHE A 89 -7.05 13.37 1.85
N LEU A 90 -6.69 13.94 0.69
CA LEU A 90 -7.42 15.05 0.08
C LEU A 90 -8.86 14.66 -0.32
N THR A 91 -9.07 13.44 -0.82
CA THR A 91 -10.42 12.91 -1.08
C THR A 91 -11.26 12.84 0.20
N GLU A 92 -10.68 12.38 1.31
CA GLU A 92 -11.39 12.29 2.59
C GLU A 92 -11.75 13.69 3.13
N LEU A 93 -10.84 14.66 3.03
CA LEU A 93 -11.14 16.06 3.35
C LEU A 93 -12.30 16.61 2.53
N ARG A 94 -12.27 16.43 1.20
CA ARG A 94 -13.35 16.88 0.32
C ARG A 94 -14.69 16.22 0.65
N SER A 95 -14.67 14.95 1.05
CA SER A 95 -15.88 14.25 1.48
C SER A 95 -16.46 14.84 2.75
N ARG A 96 -15.62 15.26 3.71
CA ARG A 96 -16.06 15.91 4.95
C ARG A 96 -16.53 17.33 4.70
N ASP A 97 -15.81 18.09 3.89
CA ASP A 97 -16.18 19.45 3.49
C ASP A 97 -17.58 19.49 2.85
N LYS A 98 -17.91 18.54 1.98
CA LYS A 98 -19.26 18.41 1.41
C LYS A 98 -20.34 18.10 2.44
N ALA A 99 -20.00 17.41 3.53
CA ALA A 99 -20.95 17.03 4.58
C ALA A 99 -21.12 18.13 5.64
N GLU A 100 -20.03 18.82 5.98
CA GLU A 100 -19.97 19.80 7.07
C GLU A 100 -20.07 21.25 6.58
N GLY A 101 -19.93 21.48 5.28
CA GLY A 101 -19.87 22.83 4.69
C GLY A 101 -18.53 23.54 4.92
N ASN A 102 -17.48 22.77 5.23
CA ASN A 102 -16.13 23.29 5.48
C ASN A 102 -15.35 23.47 4.16
N SER A 103 -14.20 24.15 4.24
CA SER A 103 -13.29 24.38 3.10
C SER A 103 -11.87 23.87 3.38
N ARG A 104 -11.74 22.82 4.21
CA ARG A 104 -10.45 22.30 4.66
C ARG A 104 -9.61 21.73 3.51
N PHE A 105 -10.24 21.21 2.46
CA PHE A 105 -9.58 20.76 1.25
C PHE A 105 -8.79 21.90 0.59
N GLN A 106 -9.45 23.06 0.41
CA GLN A 106 -8.83 24.21 -0.23
C GLN A 106 -7.73 24.79 0.66
N GLU A 107 -7.97 24.89 1.96
CA GLU A 107 -6.97 25.34 2.95
C GLU A 107 -5.74 24.43 3.00
N ALA A 108 -5.94 23.10 2.92
CA ALA A 108 -4.85 22.13 2.87
C ALA A 108 -4.00 22.31 1.61
N LEU A 109 -4.63 22.53 0.45
CA LEU A 109 -3.93 22.79 -0.80
C LEU A 109 -3.18 24.12 -0.76
N ASP A 110 -3.80 25.19 -0.30
CA ASP A 110 -3.16 26.52 -0.15
C ASP A 110 -1.91 26.43 0.72
N MET A 111 -2.01 25.72 1.87
CA MET A 111 -0.88 25.50 2.75
C MET A 111 0.25 24.74 2.03
N VAL A 112 -0.07 23.65 1.33
CA VAL A 112 0.95 22.88 0.57
C VAL A 112 1.61 23.75 -0.50
N LEU A 113 0.85 24.52 -1.28
CA LEU A 113 1.37 25.42 -2.30
C LEU A 113 2.26 26.51 -1.69
N LYS A 114 1.81 27.13 -0.60
CA LYS A 114 2.56 28.17 0.12
C LYS A 114 3.92 27.70 0.65
N TYR A 115 3.99 26.49 1.21
CA TYR A 115 5.26 25.97 1.74
C TYR A 115 6.20 25.45 0.65
N THR A 116 5.67 25.08 -0.51
CA THR A 116 6.44 24.53 -1.61
C THR A 116 6.87 25.56 -2.65
N SER A 117 6.16 26.69 -2.77
CA SER A 117 6.55 27.81 -3.65
C SER A 117 7.90 28.42 -3.26
N GLN A 118 8.27 28.36 -1.98
CA GLN A 118 9.55 28.83 -1.46
C GLN A 118 10.70 27.82 -1.62
N LYS A 119 10.48 26.71 -2.31
CA LYS A 119 11.46 25.62 -2.45
C LYS A 119 11.82 25.43 -3.91
N ASP A 120 13.08 25.10 -4.16
CA ASP A 120 13.52 24.62 -5.47
C ASP A 120 13.19 23.14 -5.65
N ARG A 121 12.85 22.74 -6.88
CA ARG A 121 12.60 21.33 -7.24
C ARG A 121 13.73 20.39 -6.79
N LEU A 122 14.97 20.84 -6.89
CA LEU A 122 16.15 20.04 -6.55
C LEU A 122 16.44 19.99 -5.04
N SER A 123 15.88 20.92 -4.25
CA SER A 123 16.11 20.99 -2.80
C SER A 123 15.41 19.86 -2.03
N VAL A 124 14.34 19.30 -2.60
CA VAL A 124 13.58 18.21 -1.98
C VAL A 124 13.81 16.92 -2.75
N ARG A 125 14.47 15.96 -2.10
CA ARG A 125 14.80 14.65 -2.70
C ARG A 125 13.58 13.80 -3.03
N LYS A 126 12.52 13.89 -2.21
CA LYS A 126 11.29 13.07 -2.32
C LYS A 126 10.06 13.94 -2.16
N TRP A 127 9.65 14.56 -3.25
CA TRP A 127 8.47 15.44 -3.28
C TRP A 127 7.19 14.79 -2.75
N PRO A 128 6.82 13.56 -3.15
CA PRO A 128 5.60 12.97 -2.62
C PRO A 128 5.58 12.76 -1.11
N ALA A 129 6.71 12.32 -0.55
CA ALA A 129 6.84 12.17 0.89
C ALA A 129 6.77 13.53 1.62
N TYR A 130 7.32 14.58 1.01
CA TYR A 130 7.28 15.92 1.57
C TYR A 130 5.85 16.49 1.56
N VAL A 131 5.14 16.40 0.43
CA VAL A 131 3.73 16.79 0.31
C VAL A 131 2.88 16.05 1.33
N TYR A 132 3.05 14.73 1.43
CA TYR A 132 2.31 13.93 2.41
C TYR A 132 2.61 14.36 3.86
N THR A 133 3.85 14.72 4.18
CA THR A 133 4.22 15.24 5.51
C THR A 133 3.54 16.58 5.80
N LEU A 134 3.39 17.47 4.80
CA LEU A 134 2.65 18.72 4.98
C LEU A 134 1.17 18.45 5.27
N LEU A 135 0.55 17.54 4.53
CA LEU A 135 -0.84 17.12 4.77
C LEU A 135 -1.03 16.51 6.17
N GLN A 136 -0.06 15.72 6.65
CA GLN A 136 -0.09 15.19 8.01
C GLN A 136 -0.06 16.28 9.08
N LYS A 137 0.66 17.38 8.83
CA LYS A 137 0.73 18.51 9.74
C LYS A 137 -0.53 19.39 9.70
N PHE A 138 -1.26 19.36 8.59
CA PHE A 138 -2.50 20.12 8.43
C PHE A 138 -3.60 19.61 9.35
N ASP A 139 -3.91 18.31 9.27
CA ASP A 139 -4.93 17.67 10.10
C ASP A 139 -4.38 16.34 10.66
N PRO A 140 -3.69 16.38 11.81
CA PRO A 140 -3.14 15.19 12.45
C PRO A 140 -4.25 14.24 12.94
N THR A 141 -5.41 14.76 13.29
CA THR A 141 -6.57 13.99 13.76
C THR A 141 -7.11 13.11 12.63
N LEU A 142 -7.33 13.70 11.45
CA LEU A 142 -7.77 12.95 10.27
C LEU A 142 -6.78 11.84 9.90
N MET A 143 -5.48 12.13 10.02
CA MET A 143 -4.43 11.17 9.77
C MET A 143 -4.46 9.97 10.72
N GLU A 144 -4.68 10.21 12.01
CA GLU A 144 -4.80 9.17 13.02
C GLU A 144 -6.01 8.25 12.72
N GLU A 145 -7.17 8.83 12.45
CA GLU A 145 -8.38 8.10 12.08
C GLU A 145 -8.20 7.25 10.81
N MET A 146 -7.57 7.80 9.77
CA MET A 146 -7.29 7.07 8.54
C MET A 146 -6.34 5.89 8.77
N ARG A 147 -5.33 6.09 9.62
CA ARG A 147 -4.35 5.06 9.99
C ARG A 147 -4.99 3.96 10.83
N GLU A 148 -5.85 4.32 11.77
CA GLU A 148 -6.64 3.37 12.57
C GLU A 148 -7.55 2.52 11.68
N ARG A 149 -8.32 3.15 10.77
CA ARG A 149 -9.18 2.45 9.80
C ARG A 149 -8.40 1.53 8.87
N ASP A 150 -7.18 1.91 8.48
CA ASP A 150 -6.31 1.05 7.66
C ASP A 150 -5.66 -0.09 8.47
N ALA A 151 -5.36 0.12 9.74
CA ALA A 151 -4.90 -0.92 10.64
C ALA A 151 -6.02 -1.93 10.93
N GLU A 152 -7.24 -1.46 11.17
CA GLU A 152 -8.43 -2.29 11.37
C GLU A 152 -8.74 -3.12 10.12
N ARG A 153 -8.78 -2.50 8.92
CA ARG A 153 -8.98 -3.26 7.68
C ARG A 153 -7.88 -4.27 7.40
N ARG A 154 -6.64 -4.01 7.84
CA ARG A 154 -5.56 -5.00 7.77
C ARG A 154 -5.76 -6.14 8.77
N ARG A 155 -6.32 -5.89 9.96
CA ARG A 155 -6.70 -6.94 10.92
C ARG A 155 -7.84 -7.79 10.35
N GLU A 156 -8.87 -7.17 9.79
CA GLU A 156 -10.04 -7.88 9.23
C GLU A 156 -9.72 -8.66 7.95
N LYS A 157 -8.86 -8.13 7.07
CA LYS A 157 -8.43 -8.81 5.83
C LYS A 157 -7.17 -9.67 6.00
N GLY A 158 -6.54 -9.64 7.17
CA GLY A 158 -5.25 -10.26 7.48
C GLY A 158 -5.28 -11.35 8.55
N GLY A 159 -6.47 -11.88 8.89
CA GLY A 159 -6.60 -13.23 9.45
C GLY A 159 -6.56 -14.35 8.39
N GLY A 160 -6.28 -14.02 7.11
CA GLY A 160 -6.42 -14.93 5.97
C GLY A 160 -5.24 -14.91 5.00
N GLY A 161 -4.00 -15.07 5.46
CA GLY A 161 -2.85 -15.22 4.57
C GLY A 161 -1.55 -15.56 5.29
N PHE A 162 -1.23 -16.86 5.33
CA PHE A 162 0.01 -17.49 5.83
C PHE A 162 0.20 -17.60 7.35
N GLY A 163 -0.57 -18.51 7.95
CA GLY A 163 -0.33 -18.99 9.32
C GLY A 163 -1.39 -19.97 9.80
N GLY A 164 -1.65 -21.03 9.03
CA GLY A 164 -2.60 -22.07 9.44
C GLY A 164 -2.14 -22.77 10.73
N PRO A 165 -3.04 -23.03 11.70
CA PRO A 165 -2.71 -23.86 12.85
C PRO A 165 -2.38 -25.28 12.37
N ARG A 166 -1.16 -25.73 12.68
CA ARG A 166 -0.76 -27.13 12.48
C ARG A 166 -1.71 -28.03 13.27
N GLY A 167 -2.21 -29.04 12.56
CA GLY A 167 -3.26 -29.95 12.98
C GLY A 167 -3.10 -30.52 14.38
N GLU A 168 -4.24 -30.56 15.06
CA GLU A 168 -4.52 -31.48 16.16
C GLU A 168 -4.21 -32.93 15.75
N PRO A 169 -3.55 -33.71 16.63
CA PRO A 169 -3.30 -35.13 16.39
C PRO A 169 -4.61 -35.91 16.53
N ARG A 170 -5.02 -36.58 15.45
CA ARG A 170 -6.08 -37.59 15.50
C ARG A 170 -5.65 -38.73 16.42
N GLU A 171 -6.27 -38.81 17.60
CA GLU A 171 -6.23 -40.00 18.45
C GLU A 171 -6.72 -41.20 17.64
N ARG A 172 -5.79 -42.09 17.29
CA ARG A 172 -6.14 -43.42 16.79
C ARG A 172 -6.52 -44.25 18.00
N LYS A 173 -7.80 -44.64 18.06
CA LYS A 173 -8.28 -45.73 18.87
C LYS A 173 -7.40 -46.96 18.63
N LEU A 174 -6.75 -47.45 19.68
CA LEU A 174 -6.19 -48.78 19.73
C LEU A 174 -7.24 -49.67 20.41
N SER A 175 -7.75 -50.63 19.67
CA SER A 175 -8.60 -51.71 20.14
C SER A 175 -7.78 -52.66 21.02
N ASP A 176 -8.40 -53.13 22.11
CA ASP A 176 -8.16 -54.46 22.67
C ASP A 176 -9.50 -55.22 22.63
#